data_AF-A0A520XFZ3-F1
#
_entry.id   AF-A0A520XFZ3-F1
#
_cell.length_a   1.000
_cell.length_b   1.000
_cell.length_c   1.000
_cell.angle_alpha   90.00
_cell.angle_beta   90.00
_cell.angle_gamma   90.00
#
_symmetry.space_group_name_H-M   'P 1'
#
loop_
_entity.id
_entity.type
_entity.pdbx_description
1 polymer ?
#
loop_
_entity_poly.entity_id
_entity_poly.type
_entity_poly.pdbx_seq_one_letter_code
_entity_poly.pdbx_strand_id
1 'polypeptide(L)'
;MDIKGNITNLELFDVLKFLEISKKTGVLNLRFENFAAKLFIKEGKLYFLSISDNNILEKLAVKLLDMGKKDYLQILEKYRTYYKTTAGFDIYFFKSESIPKSKENEFTSSYISETLNYILFLTNGEFAFDEKPLPDIINFANPMDLSPILTECKKRRDELSVISKVIPSKNYIPSVVTNRSGNIRPLSLTPTVWNVLSLVDGKKSINQILSLTVENDFFVLKTLYNLLQSGYIKVDPPHNEHLNRQELINSVKKVLKEQLGNKAEKVPVDYNVLNSGDKQALTKTIQDIERYVYMFIDDKKAAKIDYLLKQMLMNSI
;
A
#
# COMPACT_ATOMS: atom_id res chain seq x y z
N MET A 1 24.22 -24.01 -1.80
CA MET A 1 24.96 -22.73 -1.96
C MET A 1 23.99 -21.63 -1.59
N ASP A 2 24.35 -20.83 -0.58
CA ASP A 2 23.48 -19.75 -0.11
C ASP A 2 23.69 -18.53 -1.01
N ILE A 3 22.65 -18.11 -1.71
CA ILE A 3 22.69 -16.92 -2.59
C ILE A 3 22.05 -15.78 -1.82
N LYS A 4 22.78 -14.66 -1.66
CA LYS A 4 22.29 -13.48 -0.94
C LYS A 4 22.64 -12.22 -1.71
N GLY A 5 21.81 -11.19 -1.60
CA GLY A 5 22.05 -9.90 -2.24
C GLY A 5 20.97 -8.88 -1.93
N ASN A 6 21.16 -7.67 -2.44
CA ASN A 6 20.13 -6.64 -2.43
C ASN A 6 19.17 -6.87 -3.60
N ILE A 7 17.91 -6.48 -3.42
CA ILE A 7 16.89 -6.53 -4.45
C ILE A 7 16.92 -5.21 -5.19
N THR A 8 17.23 -5.28 -6.47
CA THR A 8 16.75 -4.31 -7.47
C THR A 8 15.78 -4.99 -8.44
N ASN A 9 15.01 -4.20 -9.19
CA ASN A 9 13.96 -4.72 -10.09
C ASN A 9 14.47 -5.68 -11.18
N LEU A 10 15.73 -5.61 -11.59
CA LEU A 10 16.29 -6.54 -12.60
C LEU A 10 16.87 -7.79 -11.93
N GLU A 11 17.56 -7.61 -10.80
CA GLU A 11 18.21 -8.71 -10.09
C GLU A 11 17.23 -9.78 -9.61
N LEU A 12 16.02 -9.41 -9.14
CA LEU A 12 15.08 -10.41 -8.64
C LEU A 12 14.49 -11.30 -9.75
N PHE A 13 14.26 -10.76 -10.96
CA PHE A 13 13.85 -11.59 -12.10
C PHE A 13 14.93 -12.59 -12.48
N ASP A 14 16.19 -12.14 -12.49
CA ASP A 14 17.34 -12.96 -12.84
C ASP A 14 17.58 -14.05 -11.79
N VAL A 15 17.41 -13.75 -10.51
CA VAL A 15 17.44 -14.74 -9.41
C VAL A 15 16.37 -15.80 -9.63
N LEU A 16 15.11 -15.43 -9.87
CA LEU A 16 14.04 -16.41 -10.10
C LEU A 16 14.29 -17.26 -11.35
N LYS A 17 14.80 -16.65 -12.42
CA LYS A 17 15.17 -17.36 -13.65
C LYS A 17 16.31 -18.34 -13.42
N PHE A 18 17.32 -17.94 -12.67
CA PHE A 18 18.41 -18.81 -12.28
C PHE A 18 17.90 -20.00 -11.49
N LEU A 19 17.05 -19.78 -10.47
CA LEU A 19 16.49 -20.87 -9.65
C LEU A 19 15.65 -21.85 -10.47
N GLU A 20 14.89 -21.35 -11.45
CA GLU A 20 14.12 -22.14 -12.41
C GLU A 20 15.04 -23.03 -13.29
N ILE A 21 16.01 -22.42 -13.99
CA ILE A 21 16.89 -23.12 -14.96
C ILE A 21 17.80 -24.12 -14.26
N SER A 22 18.33 -23.75 -13.09
CA SER A 22 19.23 -24.62 -12.30
C SER A 22 18.48 -25.67 -11.47
N LYS A 23 17.14 -25.75 -11.60
CA LYS A 23 16.26 -26.69 -10.91
C LYS A 23 16.49 -26.74 -9.39
N LYS A 24 16.70 -25.58 -8.79
CA LYS A 24 17.00 -25.47 -7.35
C LYS A 24 15.79 -25.87 -6.51
N THR A 25 16.08 -26.36 -5.30
CA THR A 25 15.07 -26.65 -4.27
C THR A 25 15.45 -25.91 -2.99
N GLY A 26 14.53 -25.13 -2.45
CA GLY A 26 14.79 -24.28 -1.30
C GLY A 26 13.75 -23.19 -1.08
N VAL A 27 14.08 -22.28 -0.17
CA VAL A 27 13.22 -21.15 0.18
C VAL A 27 13.96 -19.86 -0.15
N LEU A 28 13.40 -19.06 -1.05
CA LEU A 28 13.86 -17.70 -1.29
C LEU A 28 13.18 -16.77 -0.29
N ASN A 29 13.92 -16.29 0.69
CA ASN A 29 13.48 -15.30 1.65
C ASN A 29 13.72 -13.90 1.08
N LEU A 30 12.71 -13.03 1.17
CA LEU A 30 12.75 -11.65 0.75
C LEU A 30 12.41 -10.77 1.96
N ARG A 31 13.19 -9.72 2.16
CA ARG A 31 12.98 -8.74 3.23
C ARG A 31 12.90 -7.35 2.64
N PHE A 32 11.82 -6.65 2.94
CA PHE A 32 11.60 -5.26 2.60
C PHE A 32 11.50 -4.43 3.89
N GLU A 33 11.39 -3.11 3.78
CA GLU A 33 11.29 -2.21 4.93
C GLU A 33 10.11 -2.54 5.85
N ASN A 34 8.92 -2.74 5.27
CA ASN A 34 7.66 -2.88 6.02
C ASN A 34 7.09 -4.30 6.06
N PHE A 35 7.65 -5.23 5.29
CA PHE A 35 7.14 -6.60 5.21
C PHE A 35 8.21 -7.57 4.73
N ALA A 36 7.92 -8.86 4.84
CA ALA A 36 8.76 -9.94 4.32
C ALA A 36 7.94 -10.89 3.44
N ALA A 37 8.61 -11.58 2.54
CA ALA A 37 8.02 -12.61 1.70
C ALA A 37 8.92 -13.85 1.61
N LYS A 38 8.34 -14.99 1.28
CA LYS A 38 9.01 -16.27 1.09
C LYS A 38 8.46 -16.95 -0.16
N LEU A 39 9.34 -17.39 -1.04
CA LEU A 39 8.96 -18.23 -2.18
C LEU A 39 9.49 -19.64 -1.94
N PHE A 40 8.61 -20.62 -2.06
CA PHE A 40 8.93 -22.02 -1.85
C PHE A 40 9.14 -22.68 -3.20
N ILE A 41 10.38 -23.06 -3.50
CA ILE A 41 10.79 -23.54 -4.82
C ILE A 41 11.29 -24.98 -4.70
N LYS A 42 10.83 -25.88 -5.57
CA LYS A 42 11.33 -27.25 -5.67
C LYS A 42 11.51 -27.63 -7.13
N GLU A 43 12.69 -28.14 -7.45
CA GLU A 43 13.10 -28.52 -8.80
C GLU A 43 12.86 -27.40 -9.83
N GLY A 44 13.11 -26.14 -9.41
CA GLY A 44 12.91 -24.95 -10.23
C GLY A 44 11.46 -24.49 -10.40
N LYS A 45 10.50 -25.17 -9.77
CA LYS A 45 9.07 -24.81 -9.80
C LYS A 45 8.64 -24.10 -8.52
N LEU A 46 7.76 -23.11 -8.65
CA LEU A 46 7.17 -22.41 -7.52
C LEU A 46 6.00 -23.23 -6.95
N TYR A 47 6.09 -23.66 -5.70
CA TYR A 47 4.98 -24.35 -5.04
C TYR A 47 4.03 -23.36 -4.38
N PHE A 48 4.58 -22.40 -3.66
CA PHE A 48 3.78 -21.38 -2.99
C PHE A 48 4.61 -20.12 -2.77
N LEU A 49 3.92 -19.02 -2.49
CA LEU A 49 4.53 -17.77 -2.07
C LEU A 49 3.78 -17.29 -0.83
N SER A 50 4.52 -16.88 0.20
CA SER A 50 3.94 -16.25 1.38
C SER A 50 4.44 -14.82 1.56
N ILE A 51 3.58 -13.90 1.97
CA ILE A 51 3.88 -12.50 2.23
C ILE A 51 3.21 -12.05 3.54
N SER A 52 3.87 -11.20 4.32
CA SER A 52 3.30 -10.71 5.59
C SER A 52 2.31 -9.54 5.43
N ASP A 53 2.26 -8.93 4.24
CA ASP A 53 1.25 -7.96 3.83
C ASP A 53 0.04 -8.69 3.24
N ASN A 54 -1.11 -8.56 3.90
CA ASN A 54 -2.32 -9.32 3.56
C ASN A 54 -3.28 -8.59 2.61
N ASN A 55 -2.93 -7.39 2.11
CA ASN A 55 -3.84 -6.59 1.28
C ASN A 55 -4.29 -7.32 -0.01
N ILE A 56 -3.38 -8.04 -0.67
CA ILE A 56 -3.70 -8.79 -1.90
C ILE A 56 -4.65 -9.95 -1.58
N LEU A 57 -4.37 -10.68 -0.50
CA LEU A 57 -5.22 -11.78 -0.05
C LEU A 57 -6.62 -11.27 0.35
N GLU A 58 -6.72 -10.14 1.04
CA GLU A 58 -7.98 -9.49 1.40
C GLU A 58 -8.81 -9.20 0.14
N LYS A 59 -8.21 -8.48 -0.83
CA LYS A 59 -8.89 -8.12 -2.08
C LYS A 59 -9.39 -9.36 -2.83
N LEU A 60 -8.57 -10.41 -2.91
CA LEU A 60 -8.95 -11.65 -3.58
C LEU A 60 -10.03 -12.42 -2.81
N ALA A 61 -9.96 -12.48 -1.47
CA ALA A 61 -10.99 -13.13 -0.67
C ALA A 61 -12.35 -12.44 -0.87
N VAL A 62 -12.39 -11.10 -0.84
CA VAL A 62 -13.62 -10.35 -1.08
C VAL A 62 -14.13 -10.54 -2.50
N LYS A 63 -13.24 -10.45 -3.50
CA LYS A 63 -13.62 -10.47 -4.92
C LYS A 63 -13.98 -11.86 -5.44
N LEU A 64 -13.15 -12.86 -5.14
CA LEU A 64 -13.27 -14.20 -5.73
C LEU A 64 -14.07 -15.14 -4.83
N LEU A 65 -14.08 -14.96 -3.51
CA LEU A 65 -14.82 -15.84 -2.60
C LEU A 65 -16.15 -15.25 -2.13
N ASP A 66 -16.49 -14.04 -2.59
CA ASP A 66 -17.67 -13.28 -2.15
C ASP A 66 -17.69 -13.09 -0.62
N MET A 67 -16.51 -13.10 0.01
CA MET A 67 -16.36 -13.00 1.46
C MET A 67 -16.58 -11.56 1.93
N GLY A 68 -17.39 -11.37 2.97
CA GLY A 68 -17.53 -10.06 3.59
C GLY A 68 -16.19 -9.57 4.15
N LYS A 69 -15.82 -8.31 3.89
CA LYS A 69 -14.58 -7.72 4.43
C LYS A 69 -14.48 -7.85 5.96
N LYS A 70 -15.60 -7.73 6.67
CA LYS A 70 -15.65 -7.94 8.13
C LYS A 70 -15.32 -9.37 8.53
N ASP A 71 -15.78 -10.37 7.78
CA ASP A 71 -15.55 -11.78 8.06
C ASP A 71 -14.07 -12.13 7.83
N TYR A 72 -13.50 -11.63 6.73
CA TYR A 72 -12.06 -11.73 6.48
C TYR A 72 -11.23 -11.17 7.64
N LEU A 73 -11.56 -9.94 8.08
CA LEU A 73 -10.86 -9.30 9.19
C LEU A 73 -11.01 -10.05 10.51
N GLN A 74 -12.15 -10.69 10.78
CA GLN A 74 -12.32 -11.54 11.96
C GLN A 74 -11.42 -12.78 11.92
N ILE A 75 -11.27 -13.42 10.77
CA ILE A 75 -10.38 -14.58 10.60
C ILE A 75 -8.92 -14.14 10.81
N LEU A 76 -8.53 -12.98 10.24
CA LEU A 76 -7.21 -12.40 10.42
C LEU A 76 -6.92 -12.06 11.88
N GLU A 77 -7.85 -11.41 12.59
CA GLU A 77 -7.67 -11.05 14.00
C GLU A 77 -7.62 -12.29 14.91
N LYS A 78 -8.37 -13.34 14.61
CA LYS A 78 -8.25 -14.64 15.31
C LYS A 78 -6.86 -15.23 15.14
N TYR A 79 -6.34 -15.25 13.92
CA TYR A 79 -4.99 -15.71 13.62
C TYR A 79 -3.95 -14.88 14.39
N ARG A 80 -4.02 -13.54 14.25
CA ARG A 80 -3.12 -12.60 14.90
C ARG A 80 -3.12 -12.74 16.43
N THR A 81 -4.29 -12.95 17.03
CA THR A 81 -4.43 -13.11 18.48
C THR A 81 -3.75 -14.39 18.97
N TYR A 82 -3.88 -15.48 18.22
CA TYR A 82 -3.30 -16.78 18.56
C TYR A 82 -1.79 -16.83 18.31
N TYR A 83 -1.33 -16.44 17.12
CA TYR A 83 0.07 -16.55 16.71
C TYR A 83 0.94 -15.34 17.02
N LYS A 84 0.33 -14.22 17.47
CA LYS A 84 1.02 -12.94 17.75
C LYS A 84 1.77 -12.35 16.55
N THR A 85 1.33 -12.69 15.33
CA THR A 85 1.91 -12.21 14.06
C THR A 85 0.85 -12.22 12.96
N THR A 86 1.11 -11.49 11.88
CA THR A 86 0.35 -11.59 10.61
C THR A 86 1.10 -12.40 9.56
N ALA A 87 2.38 -12.71 9.78
CA ALA A 87 3.18 -13.49 8.85
C ALA A 87 2.70 -14.95 8.81
N GLY A 88 2.53 -15.50 7.60
CA GLY A 88 2.02 -16.86 7.41
C GLY A 88 0.49 -16.98 7.52
N PHE A 89 -0.22 -15.85 7.63
CA PHE A 89 -1.69 -15.85 7.62
C PHE A 89 -2.24 -16.40 6.31
N ASP A 90 -1.60 -16.08 5.19
CA ASP A 90 -1.91 -16.64 3.89
C ASP A 90 -1.84 -18.18 3.87
N ILE A 91 -0.75 -18.78 4.33
CA ILE A 91 -0.62 -20.23 4.44
C ILE A 91 -1.75 -20.81 5.31
N TYR A 92 -2.07 -20.15 6.42
CA TYR A 92 -3.19 -20.55 7.27
C TYR A 92 -4.54 -20.47 6.52
N PHE A 93 -4.77 -19.39 5.77
CA PHE A 93 -6.00 -19.16 5.01
C PHE A 93 -6.17 -20.17 3.87
N PHE A 94 -5.08 -20.57 3.21
CA PHE A 94 -5.12 -21.61 2.17
C PHE A 94 -5.32 -23.02 2.74
N LYS A 95 -4.91 -23.25 3.99
CA LYS A 95 -5.14 -24.52 4.69
C LYS A 95 -6.49 -24.57 5.41
N SER A 96 -7.14 -23.44 5.63
CA SER A 96 -8.49 -23.42 6.16
C SER A 96 -9.48 -23.79 5.07
N GLU A 97 -10.67 -24.24 5.46
CA GLU A 97 -11.78 -24.56 4.55
C GLU A 97 -12.46 -23.28 4.01
N SER A 98 -11.75 -22.15 3.99
CA SER A 98 -12.27 -20.84 3.60
C SER A 98 -12.36 -20.68 2.07
N ILE A 99 -11.60 -21.47 1.32
CA ILE A 99 -11.60 -21.46 -0.16
C ILE A 99 -12.43 -22.65 -0.65
N PRO A 100 -13.56 -22.44 -1.32
CA PRO A 100 -14.34 -23.54 -1.89
C PRO A 100 -13.54 -24.33 -2.93
N LYS A 101 -13.69 -25.65 -2.95
CA LYS A 101 -12.94 -26.55 -3.85
C LYS A 101 -13.07 -26.16 -5.33
N SER A 102 -14.22 -25.63 -5.72
CA SER A 102 -14.49 -25.16 -7.10
C SER A 102 -13.70 -23.91 -7.50
N LYS A 103 -13.24 -23.10 -6.53
CA LYS A 103 -12.51 -21.85 -6.75
C LYS A 103 -11.01 -21.94 -6.44
N GLU A 104 -10.53 -23.05 -5.88
CA GLU A 104 -9.13 -23.20 -5.43
C GLU A 104 -8.09 -22.89 -6.51
N ASN A 105 -8.24 -23.44 -7.72
CA ASN A 105 -7.25 -23.25 -8.78
C ASN A 105 -7.17 -21.78 -9.24
N GLU A 106 -8.33 -21.15 -9.44
CA GLU A 106 -8.41 -19.74 -9.83
C GLU A 106 -7.86 -18.83 -8.72
N PHE A 107 -8.26 -19.08 -7.48
CA PHE A 107 -7.85 -18.30 -6.33
C PHE A 107 -6.33 -18.40 -6.10
N THR A 108 -5.78 -19.62 -6.13
CA THR A 108 -4.34 -19.86 -5.97
C THR A 108 -3.54 -19.21 -7.07
N SER A 109 -3.95 -19.38 -8.33
CA SER A 109 -3.26 -18.79 -9.49
C SER A 109 -3.31 -17.26 -9.45
N SER A 110 -4.46 -16.68 -9.07
CA SER A 110 -4.62 -15.23 -8.92
C SER A 110 -3.77 -14.69 -7.78
N TYR A 111 -3.75 -15.37 -6.62
CA TYR A 111 -2.95 -14.98 -5.47
C TYR A 111 -1.45 -14.99 -5.78
N ILE A 112 -0.94 -16.09 -6.34
CA ILE A 112 0.47 -16.20 -6.69
C ILE A 112 0.84 -15.15 -7.75
N SER A 113 0.01 -14.99 -8.78
CA SER A 113 0.31 -14.03 -9.86
C SER A 113 0.30 -12.59 -9.37
N GLU A 114 -0.73 -12.16 -8.63
CA GLU A 114 -0.82 -10.78 -8.14
C GLU A 114 0.26 -10.47 -7.09
N THR A 115 0.56 -11.42 -6.20
CA THR A 115 1.59 -11.23 -5.17
C THR A 115 2.99 -11.24 -5.74
N LEU A 116 3.29 -12.14 -6.68
CA LEU A 116 4.58 -12.17 -7.34
C LEU A 116 4.79 -10.92 -8.21
N ASN A 117 3.75 -10.45 -8.90
CA ASN A 117 3.77 -9.15 -9.57
C ASN A 117 4.18 -8.07 -8.55
N TYR A 118 3.41 -7.88 -7.48
CA TYR A 118 3.68 -6.86 -6.46
C TYR A 118 5.13 -6.88 -5.98
N ILE A 119 5.65 -8.06 -5.64
CA ILE A 119 7.03 -8.24 -5.18
C ILE A 119 8.06 -7.83 -6.25
N LEU A 120 7.86 -8.24 -7.50
CA LEU A 120 8.79 -7.98 -8.60
C LEU A 120 8.84 -6.50 -9.03
N PHE A 121 7.92 -5.68 -8.55
CA PHE A 121 7.91 -4.23 -8.79
C PHE A 121 8.71 -3.43 -7.76
N LEU A 122 9.19 -4.06 -6.69
CA LEU A 122 9.85 -3.39 -5.58
C LEU A 122 11.36 -3.31 -5.83
N THR A 123 11.90 -2.10 -5.71
CA THR A 123 13.31 -1.81 -6.01
C THR A 123 14.23 -1.82 -4.80
N ASN A 124 13.70 -1.97 -3.57
CA ASN A 124 14.44 -1.77 -2.34
C ASN A 124 14.16 -2.91 -1.34
N GLY A 125 15.06 -3.90 -1.28
CA GLY A 125 14.97 -4.99 -0.31
C GLY A 125 16.22 -5.86 -0.31
N GLU A 126 16.16 -6.98 0.39
CA GLU A 126 17.22 -7.98 0.48
C GLU A 126 16.64 -9.36 0.17
N PHE A 127 17.43 -10.22 -0.47
CA PHE A 127 17.05 -11.61 -0.71
C PHE A 127 18.10 -12.59 -0.18
N ALA A 128 17.64 -13.76 0.24
CA ALA A 128 18.47 -14.87 0.65
C ALA A 128 17.81 -16.21 0.28
N PHE A 129 18.48 -17.02 -0.53
CA PHE A 129 18.04 -18.36 -0.88
C PHE A 129 18.68 -19.40 0.03
N ASP A 130 17.84 -20.11 0.78
CA ASP A 130 18.25 -21.25 1.60
C ASP A 130 17.97 -22.54 0.82
N GLU A 131 19.02 -23.25 0.41
CA GLU A 131 18.90 -24.54 -0.27
C GLU A 131 18.57 -25.65 0.74
N LYS A 132 17.29 -26.03 0.84
CA LYS A 132 16.77 -26.97 1.84
C LYS A 132 15.48 -27.64 1.36
N PRO A 133 15.08 -28.80 1.93
CA PRO A 133 13.77 -29.37 1.68
C PRO A 133 12.65 -28.38 2.01
N LEU A 134 11.57 -28.43 1.24
CA LEU A 134 10.40 -27.60 1.49
C LEU A 134 9.70 -28.05 2.78
N PRO A 135 9.21 -27.12 3.62
CA PRO A 135 8.54 -27.46 4.87
C PRO A 135 7.15 -28.07 4.61
N ASP A 136 6.73 -29.02 5.43
CA ASP A 136 5.43 -29.71 5.27
C ASP A 136 4.21 -28.79 5.30
N ILE A 137 4.37 -27.59 5.87
CA ILE A 137 3.30 -26.60 5.95
C ILE A 137 2.76 -26.19 4.56
N ILE A 138 3.53 -26.37 3.49
CA ILE A 138 3.13 -26.06 2.12
C ILE A 138 2.73 -27.29 1.28
N ASN A 139 2.54 -28.47 1.89
CA ASN A 139 2.18 -29.70 1.16
C ASN A 139 0.80 -29.64 0.47
N PHE A 140 -0.03 -28.63 0.77
CA PHE A 140 -1.30 -28.39 0.08
C PHE A 140 -1.11 -27.80 -1.32
N ALA A 141 0.06 -27.22 -1.62
CA ALA A 141 0.27 -26.40 -2.80
C ALA A 141 0.77 -27.23 -4.00
N ASN A 142 0.34 -26.85 -5.20
CA ASN A 142 0.72 -27.50 -6.45
C ASN A 142 1.86 -26.74 -7.15
N PRO A 143 2.78 -27.43 -7.84
CA PRO A 143 3.87 -26.78 -8.55
C PRO A 143 3.38 -25.93 -9.71
N MET A 144 3.97 -24.75 -9.88
CA MET A 144 3.74 -23.81 -10.98
C MET A 144 5.05 -23.46 -11.68
N ASP A 145 4.99 -23.38 -13.01
CA ASP A 145 6.13 -22.95 -13.81
C ASP A 145 6.29 -21.42 -13.68
N LEU A 146 7.51 -20.96 -13.40
CA LEU A 146 7.81 -19.55 -13.20
C LEU A 146 7.79 -18.79 -14.54
N SER A 147 8.23 -19.41 -15.63
CA SER A 147 8.40 -18.74 -16.93
C SER A 147 7.17 -17.99 -17.45
N PRO A 148 5.96 -18.58 -17.48
CA PRO A 148 4.77 -17.85 -17.93
C PRO A 148 4.44 -16.66 -17.03
N ILE A 149 4.53 -16.84 -15.71
CA ILE A 149 4.23 -15.80 -14.72
C ILE A 149 5.21 -14.64 -14.85
N LEU A 150 6.51 -14.93 -14.94
CA LEU A 150 7.56 -13.93 -15.10
C LEU A 150 7.43 -13.14 -16.41
N THR A 151 6.97 -13.78 -17.48
CA THR A 151 6.74 -13.12 -18.77
C THR A 151 5.59 -12.11 -18.66
N GLU A 152 4.48 -12.50 -18.03
CA GLU A 152 3.36 -11.58 -17.80
C GLU A 152 3.75 -10.44 -16.85
N CYS A 153 4.56 -10.72 -15.81
CA CYS A 153 5.09 -9.68 -14.91
C CYS A 153 5.94 -8.64 -15.67
N LYS A 154 6.79 -9.07 -16.60
CA LYS A 154 7.57 -8.16 -17.46
C LYS A 154 6.67 -7.29 -18.32
N LYS A 155 5.67 -7.88 -18.97
CA LYS A 155 4.70 -7.14 -19.79
C LYS A 155 3.93 -6.10 -18.96
N ARG A 156 3.42 -6.49 -17.80
CA ARG A 156 2.74 -5.61 -16.85
C ARG A 156 3.65 -4.46 -16.39
N ARG A 157 4.96 -4.72 -16.29
CA ARG A 157 5.95 -3.69 -15.92
C ARG A 157 6.17 -2.68 -17.02
N ASP A 158 6.28 -3.13 -18.25
CA ASP A 158 6.44 -2.24 -19.39
C ASP A 158 5.19 -1.37 -19.58
N GLU A 159 3.99 -1.94 -19.38
CA GLU A 159 2.72 -1.19 -19.36
C GLU A 159 2.69 -0.16 -18.22
N LEU A 160 3.08 -0.54 -17.00
CA LEU A 160 3.14 0.39 -15.87
C LEU A 160 4.17 1.52 -16.09
N SER A 161 5.29 1.25 -16.76
CA SER A 161 6.26 2.26 -17.15
C SER A 161 5.62 3.31 -18.06
N VAL A 162 4.79 2.90 -19.03
CA VAL A 162 4.03 3.83 -19.87
C VAL A 162 3.00 4.61 -19.05
N ILE A 163 2.24 3.94 -18.18
CA ILE A 163 1.25 4.58 -17.31
C ILE A 163 1.91 5.65 -16.42
N SER A 164 3.09 5.37 -15.86
CA SER A 164 3.81 6.28 -14.96
C SER A 164 4.22 7.61 -15.60
N LYS A 165 4.31 7.68 -16.94
CA LYS A 165 4.57 8.93 -17.67
C LYS A 165 3.38 9.88 -17.62
N VAL A 166 2.17 9.36 -17.42
CA VAL A 166 0.90 10.11 -17.42
C VAL A 166 0.34 10.24 -16.00
N ILE A 167 0.58 9.26 -15.14
CA ILE A 167 0.26 9.27 -13.71
C ILE A 167 1.58 9.19 -12.93
N PRO A 168 2.28 10.33 -12.69
CA PRO A 168 3.62 10.32 -12.11
C PRO A 168 3.65 9.88 -10.65
N SER A 169 2.53 10.06 -9.92
CA SER A 169 2.41 9.66 -8.52
C SER A 169 0.99 9.23 -8.21
N LYS A 170 0.87 8.23 -7.32
CA LYS A 170 -0.41 7.77 -6.78
C LYS A 170 -1.04 8.76 -5.78
N ASN A 171 -0.36 9.85 -5.45
CA ASN A 171 -0.92 10.93 -4.61
C ASN A 171 -1.76 11.92 -5.41
N TYR A 172 -1.75 11.85 -6.74
CA TYR A 172 -2.58 12.71 -7.59
C TYR A 172 -4.06 12.48 -7.33
N ILE A 173 -4.86 13.53 -7.54
CA ILE A 173 -6.30 13.54 -7.30
C ILE A 173 -7.01 13.57 -8.66
N PRO A 174 -7.62 12.46 -9.10
CA PRO A 174 -8.41 12.46 -10.32
C PRO A 174 -9.76 13.16 -10.11
N SER A 175 -10.22 13.90 -11.11
CA SER A 175 -11.55 14.53 -11.14
C SER A 175 -12.22 14.35 -12.51
N VAL A 176 -13.55 14.23 -12.50
CA VAL A 176 -14.36 14.08 -13.73
C VAL A 176 -14.41 15.40 -14.49
N VAL A 177 -14.22 15.34 -15.81
CA VAL A 177 -14.37 16.50 -16.70
C VAL A 177 -15.85 16.67 -17.06
N THR A 178 -16.49 17.75 -16.58
CA THR A 178 -17.92 18.04 -16.72
C THR A 178 -18.28 18.79 -18.00
N ASN A 179 -17.44 19.74 -18.43
CA ASN A 179 -17.61 20.46 -19.70
C ASN A 179 -16.75 19.83 -20.79
N ARG A 180 -17.33 18.87 -21.51
CA ARG A 180 -16.65 18.16 -22.59
C ARG A 180 -16.95 18.85 -23.92
N SER A 181 -15.94 19.46 -24.52
CA SER A 181 -16.00 20.01 -25.88
C SER A 181 -14.89 19.38 -26.73
N GLY A 182 -15.21 18.34 -27.51
CA GLY A 182 -14.24 17.65 -28.37
C GLY A 182 -14.66 16.26 -28.86
N ASN A 183 -13.85 15.67 -29.74
CA ASN A 183 -14.01 14.31 -30.28
C ASN A 183 -13.78 13.26 -29.18
N ILE A 184 -14.87 12.79 -28.57
CA ILE A 184 -14.86 11.75 -27.53
C ILE A 184 -14.57 10.39 -28.17
N ARG A 185 -13.57 9.66 -27.67
CA ARG A 185 -13.43 8.25 -28.00
C ARG A 185 -14.49 7.45 -27.24
N PRO A 186 -15.25 6.56 -27.89
CA PRO A 186 -16.23 5.73 -27.18
C PRO A 186 -15.52 4.87 -26.13
N LEU A 187 -16.02 4.93 -24.89
CA LEU A 187 -15.52 4.16 -23.77
C LEU A 187 -16.49 3.02 -23.46
N SER A 188 -16.00 1.79 -23.46
CA SER A 188 -16.75 0.64 -22.96
C SER A 188 -16.77 0.67 -21.43
N LEU A 189 -17.87 1.16 -20.86
CA LEU A 189 -18.07 1.21 -19.42
C LEU A 189 -18.59 -0.15 -18.91
N THR A 190 -17.67 -1.07 -18.65
CA THR A 190 -18.01 -2.28 -17.89
C THR A 190 -18.38 -1.91 -16.45
N PRO A 191 -19.14 -2.76 -15.72
CA PRO A 191 -19.45 -2.50 -14.31
C PRO A 191 -18.20 -2.25 -13.44
N THR A 192 -17.11 -2.95 -13.70
CA THR A 192 -15.83 -2.78 -12.99
C THR A 192 -15.18 -1.42 -13.27
N VAL A 193 -15.21 -0.95 -14.52
CA VAL A 193 -14.73 0.40 -14.88
C VAL A 193 -15.62 1.47 -14.24
N TRP A 194 -16.93 1.26 -14.22
CA TRP A 194 -17.87 2.19 -13.58
C TRP A 194 -17.63 2.31 -12.08
N ASN A 195 -17.34 1.20 -11.39
CA ASN A 195 -17.01 1.21 -9.97
C ASN A 195 -15.74 2.01 -9.65
N VAL A 196 -14.72 1.95 -10.51
CA VAL A 196 -13.52 2.81 -10.34
C VAL A 196 -13.88 4.27 -10.60
N LEU A 197 -14.62 4.55 -11.67
CA LEU A 197 -15.00 5.91 -12.04
C LEU A 197 -15.88 6.58 -10.99
N SER A 198 -16.78 5.86 -10.32
CA SER A 198 -17.66 6.41 -9.27
C SER A 198 -16.90 6.86 -8.03
N LEU A 199 -15.68 6.38 -7.82
CA LEU A 199 -14.79 6.83 -6.75
C LEU A 199 -14.01 8.12 -7.10
N VAL A 200 -14.01 8.52 -8.37
CA VAL A 200 -13.34 9.74 -8.87
C VAL A 200 -14.21 10.96 -8.59
N ASP A 201 -13.97 11.60 -7.45
CA ASP A 201 -14.76 12.73 -6.95
C ASP A 201 -14.00 14.06 -6.90
N GLY A 202 -12.75 14.08 -7.36
CA GLY A 202 -11.88 15.26 -7.27
C GLY A 202 -11.38 15.56 -5.85
N LYS A 203 -11.53 14.64 -4.90
CA LYS A 203 -11.03 14.76 -3.52
C LYS A 203 -10.09 13.62 -3.16
N LYS A 204 -10.43 12.39 -3.57
CA LYS A 204 -9.64 11.21 -3.24
C LYS A 204 -8.38 11.13 -4.09
N SER A 205 -7.25 10.82 -3.48
CA SER A 205 -6.04 10.47 -4.23
C SER A 205 -6.17 9.09 -4.88
N ILE A 206 -5.34 8.81 -5.88
CA ILE A 206 -5.27 7.47 -6.50
C ILE A 206 -4.98 6.39 -5.44
N ASN A 207 -4.10 6.65 -4.47
CA ASN A 207 -3.84 5.75 -3.34
C ASN A 207 -5.12 5.45 -2.53
N GLN A 208 -5.94 6.47 -2.26
CA GLN A 208 -7.22 6.26 -1.59
C GLN A 208 -8.18 5.44 -2.45
N ILE A 209 -8.26 5.70 -3.75
CA ILE A 209 -9.09 4.92 -4.68
C ILE A 209 -8.64 3.44 -4.70
N LEU A 210 -7.33 3.19 -4.76
CA LEU A 210 -6.73 1.86 -4.69
C LEU A 210 -7.07 1.10 -3.40
N SER A 211 -7.21 1.82 -2.28
CA SER A 211 -7.59 1.24 -0.98
C SER A 211 -9.09 0.95 -0.83
N LEU A 212 -9.94 1.67 -1.59
CA LEU A 212 -11.40 1.53 -1.54
C LEU A 212 -11.93 0.49 -2.52
N THR A 213 -11.16 0.15 -3.54
CA THR A 213 -11.53 -0.83 -4.55
C THR A 213 -11.08 -2.24 -4.19
N VAL A 214 -11.92 -3.22 -4.55
CA VAL A 214 -11.60 -4.66 -4.49
C VAL A 214 -10.74 -5.11 -5.68
N GLU A 215 -10.57 -4.26 -6.69
CA GLU A 215 -9.75 -4.56 -7.85
C GLU A 215 -8.26 -4.47 -7.53
N ASN A 216 -7.47 -5.25 -8.27
CA ASN A 216 -6.02 -5.16 -8.17
C ASN A 216 -5.51 -3.80 -8.66
N ASP A 217 -4.37 -3.38 -8.13
CA ASP A 217 -3.85 -2.04 -8.33
C ASP A 217 -3.58 -1.71 -9.81
N PHE A 218 -3.11 -2.69 -10.58
CA PHE A 218 -2.82 -2.49 -12.00
C PHE A 218 -4.09 -2.24 -12.81
N PHE A 219 -5.16 -3.00 -12.56
CA PHE A 219 -6.44 -2.78 -13.21
C PHE A 219 -6.94 -1.35 -12.99
N VAL A 220 -6.86 -0.88 -11.73
CA VAL A 220 -7.30 0.47 -11.36
C VAL A 220 -6.44 1.53 -12.05
N LEU A 221 -5.12 1.41 -11.99
CA LEU A 221 -4.19 2.33 -12.64
C LEU A 221 -4.39 2.36 -14.16
N LYS A 222 -4.57 1.21 -14.79
CA LYS A 222 -4.85 1.09 -16.23
C LYS A 222 -6.20 1.69 -16.60
N THR A 223 -7.21 1.51 -15.75
CA THR A 223 -8.53 2.13 -15.92
C THR A 223 -8.44 3.66 -15.85
N LEU A 224 -7.78 4.20 -14.84
CA LEU A 224 -7.56 5.64 -14.69
C LEU A 224 -6.74 6.20 -15.85
N TYR A 225 -5.70 5.50 -16.29
CA TYR A 225 -4.91 5.87 -17.46
C TYR A 225 -5.78 5.94 -18.72
N ASN A 226 -6.61 4.93 -19.00
CA ASN A 226 -7.48 4.93 -20.18
C ASN A 226 -8.52 6.05 -20.12
N LEU A 227 -9.08 6.34 -18.93
CA LEU A 227 -10.01 7.43 -18.70
C LEU A 227 -9.35 8.80 -18.93
N LEU A 228 -8.11 8.98 -18.49
CA LEU A 228 -7.30 10.17 -18.74
C LEU A 228 -7.04 10.38 -20.23
N GLN A 229 -6.53 9.34 -20.90
CA GLN A 229 -6.25 9.38 -22.35
C GLN A 229 -7.49 9.66 -23.19
N SER A 230 -8.66 9.23 -22.70
CA SER A 230 -9.94 9.45 -23.38
C SER A 230 -10.60 10.79 -23.00
N GLY A 231 -10.00 11.58 -22.10
CA GLY A 231 -10.51 12.89 -21.68
C GLY A 231 -11.72 12.84 -20.73
N TYR A 232 -12.04 11.68 -20.15
CA TYR A 232 -13.17 11.54 -19.23
C TYR A 232 -12.86 12.09 -17.84
N ILE A 233 -11.60 11.98 -17.44
CA ILE A 233 -11.07 12.50 -16.19
C ILE A 233 -9.82 13.32 -16.48
N LYS A 234 -9.44 14.16 -15.52
CA LYS A 234 -8.12 14.78 -15.42
C LYS A 234 -7.50 14.39 -14.08
N VAL A 235 -6.18 14.51 -13.94
CA VAL A 235 -5.49 14.35 -12.67
C VAL A 235 -4.82 15.66 -12.31
N ASP A 236 -5.11 16.14 -11.12
CA ASP A 236 -4.42 17.28 -10.52
C ASP A 236 -3.37 16.70 -9.54
N PRO A 237 -2.19 17.33 -9.36
CA PRO A 237 -1.29 16.98 -8.26
C PRO A 237 -2.06 16.91 -6.94
N PRO A 238 -1.57 16.18 -5.91
CA PRO A 238 -2.17 16.29 -4.59
C PRO A 238 -2.35 17.77 -4.31
N HIS A 239 -3.58 18.19 -4.01
CA HIS A 239 -3.74 19.49 -3.40
C HIS A 239 -2.81 19.40 -2.19
N ASN A 240 -1.74 20.20 -2.18
CA ASN A 240 -1.16 20.56 -0.91
C ASN A 240 -2.35 21.20 -0.20
N GLU A 241 -3.04 20.44 0.64
CA GLU A 241 -3.65 21.00 1.83
C GLU A 241 -2.45 21.51 2.64
N HIS A 242 -1.80 22.58 2.16
CA HIS A 242 -1.33 23.61 3.04
C HIS A 242 -2.57 23.90 3.85
N LEU A 243 -2.63 23.36 5.08
CA LEU A 243 -3.55 23.84 6.10
C LEU A 243 -3.56 25.35 5.91
N ASN A 244 -4.71 25.90 5.52
CA ASN A 244 -4.81 27.34 5.35
C ASN A 244 -4.24 27.92 6.66
N ARG A 245 -3.40 28.95 6.60
CA ARG A 245 -2.75 29.53 7.79
C ARG A 245 -3.74 29.65 8.95
N GLN A 246 -4.98 30.04 8.64
CA GLN A 246 -6.11 30.10 9.57
C GLN A 246 -6.45 28.75 10.24
N GLU A 247 -6.50 27.64 9.50
CA GLU A 247 -6.83 26.30 9.98
C GLU A 247 -5.70 25.68 10.81
N LEU A 248 -4.44 25.92 10.43
CA LEU A 248 -3.28 25.51 11.22
C LEU A 248 -3.29 26.23 12.58
N ILE A 249 -3.49 27.54 12.56
CA ILE A 249 -3.62 28.36 13.78
C ILE A 249 -4.79 27.87 14.64
N ASN A 250 -5.94 27.58 14.03
CA ASN A 250 -7.11 27.09 14.75
C ASN A 250 -6.86 25.72 15.40
N SER A 251 -6.14 24.83 14.72
CA SER A 251 -5.82 23.50 15.24
C SER A 251 -4.84 23.55 16.42
N VAL A 252 -3.79 24.37 16.33
CA VAL A 252 -2.85 24.60 17.46
C VAL A 252 -3.59 25.22 18.66
N LYS A 253 -4.42 26.25 18.40
CA LYS A 253 -5.24 26.87 19.46
C LYS A 253 -6.21 25.88 20.11
N LYS A 254 -6.80 24.98 19.32
CA LYS A 254 -7.70 23.93 19.82
C LYS A 254 -6.96 22.97 20.74
N VAL A 255 -5.80 22.46 20.33
CA VAL A 255 -4.95 21.57 21.16
C VAL A 255 -4.60 22.25 22.48
N LEU A 256 -4.13 23.50 22.44
CA LEU A 256 -3.78 24.25 23.63
C LEU A 256 -4.99 24.48 24.55
N LYS A 257 -6.14 24.87 23.99
CA LYS A 257 -7.38 25.10 24.76
C LYS A 257 -7.90 23.82 25.42
N GLU A 258 -7.86 22.69 24.72
CA GLU A 258 -8.29 21.39 25.24
C GLU A 258 -7.40 20.90 26.39
N GLN A 259 -6.09 21.11 26.32
CA GLN A 259 -5.16 20.62 27.35
C GLN A 259 -4.96 21.61 28.51
N LEU A 260 -4.99 22.92 28.24
CA LEU A 260 -4.64 23.97 29.21
C LEU A 260 -5.84 24.80 29.69
N GLY A 261 -7.00 24.70 29.06
CA GLY A 261 -8.17 25.52 29.37
C GLY A 261 -7.85 27.02 29.26
N ASN A 262 -8.24 27.82 30.26
CA ASN A 262 -8.00 29.27 30.29
C ASN A 262 -6.50 29.64 30.31
N LYS A 263 -5.59 28.71 30.65
CA LYS A 263 -4.15 28.97 30.61
C LYS A 263 -3.59 28.99 29.18
N ALA A 264 -4.33 28.51 28.19
CA ALA A 264 -3.91 28.50 26.78
C ALA A 264 -3.63 29.91 26.25
N GLU A 265 -4.35 30.93 26.72
CA GLU A 265 -4.18 32.34 26.31
C GLU A 265 -2.85 32.95 26.80
N LYS A 266 -2.20 32.32 27.79
CA LYS A 266 -0.93 32.79 28.34
C LYS A 266 0.30 32.21 27.63
N VAL A 267 0.11 31.25 26.71
CA VAL A 267 1.22 30.66 25.96
C VAL A 267 1.68 31.68 24.90
N PRO A 268 2.93 32.18 24.96
CA PRO A 268 3.41 33.25 24.10
C PRO A 268 3.78 32.69 22.72
N VAL A 269 2.76 32.49 21.88
CA VAL A 269 2.93 31.96 20.52
C VAL A 269 2.71 33.08 19.51
N ASP A 270 3.73 33.39 18.71
CA ASP A 270 3.58 34.31 17.58
C ASP A 270 3.06 33.57 16.33
N TYR A 271 1.74 33.57 16.17
CA TYR A 271 1.06 32.98 15.00
C TYR A 271 1.25 33.79 13.70
N ASN A 272 1.92 34.96 13.74
CA ASN A 272 2.23 35.72 12.53
C ASN A 272 3.42 35.15 11.75
N VAL A 273 4.26 34.33 12.40
CA VAL A 273 5.40 33.67 11.77
C VAL A 273 4.97 32.44 10.95
N LEU A 274 3.77 31.89 11.20
CA LEU A 274 3.24 30.75 10.45
C LEU A 274 2.78 31.19 9.06
N ASN A 275 3.59 30.87 8.04
CA ASN A 275 3.24 31.01 6.63
C ASN A 275 2.89 29.63 6.03
N SER A 276 1.92 29.60 5.11
CA SER A 276 1.51 28.37 4.42
C SER A 276 2.70 27.74 3.69
N GLY A 277 3.05 26.50 4.06
CA GLY A 277 4.13 25.74 3.43
C GLY A 277 5.52 25.91 4.04
N ASP A 278 5.70 26.74 5.08
CA ASP A 278 6.99 26.88 5.77
C ASP A 278 7.09 25.92 6.97
N LYS A 279 7.65 24.73 6.70
CA LYS A 279 7.90 23.69 7.70
C LYS A 279 8.83 24.15 8.82
N GLN A 280 9.77 25.05 8.52
CA GLN A 280 10.73 25.55 9.52
C GLN A 280 10.02 26.49 10.50
N ALA A 281 9.13 27.35 10.01
CA ALA A 281 8.30 28.20 10.85
C ALA A 281 7.40 27.38 11.80
N LEU A 282 6.69 26.37 11.30
CA LEU A 282 5.83 25.52 12.14
C LEU A 282 6.63 24.73 13.19
N THR A 283 7.79 24.19 12.81
CA THR A 283 8.67 23.47 13.74
C THR A 283 9.14 24.40 14.86
N LYS A 284 9.55 25.63 14.53
CA LYS A 284 9.96 26.64 15.51
C LYS A 284 8.83 27.01 16.45
N THR A 285 7.63 27.26 15.93
CA THR A 285 6.45 27.58 16.75
C THR A 285 6.12 26.45 17.73
N ILE A 286 6.23 25.20 17.29
CA ILE A 286 5.97 24.03 18.15
C ILE A 286 7.05 23.91 19.24
N GLN A 287 8.31 24.14 18.91
CA GLN A 287 9.40 24.17 19.91
C GLN A 287 9.21 25.28 20.94
N ASP A 288 8.75 26.46 20.53
CA ASP A 288 8.46 27.57 21.46
C ASP A 288 7.29 27.22 22.41
N ILE A 289 6.26 26.56 21.89
CA ILE A 289 5.14 26.05 22.69
C ILE A 289 5.63 24.97 23.67
N GLU A 290 6.38 23.98 23.20
CA GLU A 290 6.95 22.91 24.02
C GLU A 290 7.76 23.51 25.17
N ARG A 291 8.71 24.41 24.86
CA ARG A 291 9.56 25.06 25.86
C ARG A 291 8.75 25.77 26.94
N TYR A 292 7.72 26.52 26.55
CA TYR A 292 6.87 27.21 27.52
C TYR A 292 6.04 26.23 28.36
N VAL A 293 5.44 25.21 27.73
CA VAL A 293 4.59 24.25 28.42
C VAL A 293 5.39 23.41 29.40
N TYR A 294 6.58 22.94 29.04
CA TYR A 294 7.46 22.18 29.96
C TYR A 294 8.01 23.04 31.11
N MET A 295 8.16 24.36 30.93
CA MET A 295 8.62 25.24 32.02
C MET A 295 7.52 25.58 33.03
N PHE A 296 6.25 25.57 32.64
CA PHE A 296 5.18 26.18 33.44
C PHE A 296 3.93 25.31 33.65
N ILE A 297 3.88 24.10 33.07
CA ILE A 297 2.73 23.17 33.12
C ILE A 297 3.19 21.77 33.58
N ASP A 298 2.26 21.01 34.16
CA ASP A 298 2.43 19.59 34.52
C ASP A 298 2.99 18.72 33.39
N ASP A 299 4.00 17.91 33.71
CA ASP A 299 4.75 17.04 32.77
C ASP A 299 3.86 16.13 31.92
N LYS A 300 2.75 15.61 32.47
CA LYS A 300 1.84 14.72 31.72
C LYS A 300 1.06 15.49 30.67
N LYS A 301 0.66 16.73 30.98
CA LYS A 301 -0.03 17.61 30.02
C LYS A 301 0.95 18.12 28.97
N ALA A 302 2.17 18.44 29.37
CA ALA A 302 3.25 18.83 28.45
C ALA A 302 3.54 17.75 27.41
N ALA A 303 3.75 16.51 27.85
CA ALA A 303 3.99 15.37 26.96
C ALA A 303 2.83 15.09 25.99
N LYS A 304 1.58 15.31 26.43
CA LYS A 304 0.41 15.13 25.56
C LYS A 304 0.26 16.23 24.52
N ILE A 305 0.58 17.48 24.87
CA ILE A 305 0.60 18.61 23.93
C ILE A 305 1.70 18.38 22.88
N ASP A 306 2.90 18.00 23.32
CA ASP A 306 4.04 17.64 22.49
C ASP A 306 3.67 16.57 21.43
N TYR A 307 3.06 15.47 21.88
CA TYR A 307 2.60 14.39 21.01
C TYR A 307 1.60 14.88 19.94
N LEU A 308 0.58 15.66 20.34
CA LEU A 308 -0.46 16.14 19.43
C LEU A 308 0.10 17.14 18.39
N LEU A 309 1.02 18.02 18.80
CA LEU A 309 1.65 18.99 17.90
C LEU A 309 2.61 18.30 16.91
N LYS A 310 3.36 17.28 17.36
CA LYS A 310 4.21 16.46 16.47
C LYS A 310 3.40 15.63 15.48
N GLN A 311 2.25 15.11 15.89
CA GLN A 311 1.33 14.44 14.96
C GLN A 311 0.81 15.40 13.88
N MET A 312 0.55 16.66 14.22
CA MET A 312 0.18 17.69 13.24
C MET A 312 1.33 18.03 12.27
N LEU A 313 2.58 18.09 12.74
CA LEU A 313 3.76 18.24 11.89
C LEU A 313 3.92 17.07 10.91
N MET A 314 3.69 15.84 11.37
CA MET A 314 3.80 14.65 10.52
C MET A 314 2.72 14.59 9.43
N ASN A 315 1.50 15.01 9.75
CA ASN A 315 0.38 15.03 8.81
C ASN A 315 0.41 16.20 7.81
N SER A 316 1.34 17.15 7.97
CA SER A 316 1.52 18.30 7.08
C SER A 316 2.72 18.14 6.12
N ILE A 317 3.31 16.93 6.06
CA ILE A 317 4.39 16.50 5.15
C ILE A 317 3.80 15.48 4.17
#